data_AF-A0A3D5F0T9-F1
#
_entry.id   AF-A0A3D5F0T9-F1
#
_cell.length_a   1.000
_cell.length_b   1.000
_cell.length_c   1.000
_cell.angle_alpha   90.00
_cell.angle_beta   90.00
_cell.angle_gamma   90.00
#
_symmetry.space_group_name_H-M   'P 1'
#
loop_
_entity.id
_entity.type
_entity.pdbx_description
1 polymer ?
#
loop_
_entity_poly.entity_id
_entity_poly.type
_entity_poly.pdbx_seq_one_letter_code
_entity_poly.pdbx_strand_id
1 'polypeptide(L)' 'GRLAIMELMRINADMDELIAHRSTLREMQQLARRQGVVTLADDGLRRVLDGSTSLEEIGRVVDLTDRM' A
#
# COMPACT_ATOMS: atom_id res chain seq x y z
N GLY A 1 13.09 -18.60 3.35
CA GLY A 1 13.72 -17.47 2.61
C GLY A 1 13.11 -16.16 3.08
N ARG A 2 13.47 -15.01 2.49
CA ARG A 2 12.78 -13.74 2.71
C ARG A 2 12.10 -13.29 1.42
N LEU A 3 10.91 -12.71 1.53
CA LEU A 3 10.11 -12.20 0.42
C LEU A 3 9.76 -10.74 0.72
N ALA A 4 10.05 -9.83 -0.20
CA ALA A 4 9.76 -8.41 -0.02
C ALA A 4 8.37 -8.08 -0.55
N ILE A 5 7.50 -7.48 0.26
CA ILE A 5 6.27 -6.82 -0.18
C ILE A 5 6.53 -5.33 -0.40
N MET A 6 5.84 -4.71 -1.36
CA MET A 6 6.09 -3.32 -1.74
C MET A 6 4.81 -2.54 -1.98
N GLU A 7 4.83 -1.28 -1.54
CA GLU A 7 3.84 -0.26 -1.88
C GLU A 7 4.58 0.88 -2.59
N LEU A 8 4.23 1.12 -3.84
CA LEU A 8 4.93 2.06 -4.71
C LEU A 8 3.98 3.14 -5.19
N MET A 9 4.29 4.38 -4.81
CA MET A 9 3.55 5.56 -5.20
C MET A 9 4.47 6.47 -6.01
N ARG A 10 4.09 6.76 -7.26
CA ARG A 10 4.81 7.71 -8.09
C ARG A 10 4.42 9.13 -7.68
N ILE A 11 5.40 9.99 -7.44
CA ILE A 11 5.16 11.43 -7.32
C ILE A 11 4.90 11.96 -8.74
N ASN A 12 3.63 12.14 -9.08
CA ASN A 12 3.17 12.82 -10.28
C ASN A 12 2.73 14.25 -9.93
N ALA A 13 2.30 15.02 -10.93
CA ALA A 13 1.91 16.42 -10.74
C ALA A 13 0.86 16.62 -9.63
N ASP A 14 -0.17 15.77 -9.60
CA ASP A 14 -1.22 15.85 -8.57
C ASP A 14 -0.65 15.62 -7.15
N MET A 15 0.25 14.64 -6.99
CA MET A 15 0.88 14.36 -5.70
C MET A 15 1.86 15.47 -5.30
N ASP A 16 2.62 15.98 -6.27
CA ASP A 16 3.55 17.09 -6.08
C ASP A 16 2.82 18.34 -5.60
N GLU A 17 1.63 18.61 -6.15
CA GLU A 17 0.76 19.70 -5.69
C GLU A 17 0.32 19.50 -4.23
N LEU A 18 -0.14 18.31 -3.85
CA LEU A 18 -0.52 18.03 -2.44
C LEU A 18 0.67 18.18 -1.49
N ILE A 19 1.87 17.76 -1.91
CA ILE A 19 3.09 17.92 -1.12
C ILE A 19 3.43 19.41 -0.96
N ALA A 20 3.39 20.18 -2.06
CA ALA A 20 3.67 21.62 -2.05
C ALA A 20 2.71 22.38 -1.12
N HIS A 21 1.45 21.98 -1.07
CA HIS A 21 0.42 22.56 -0.20
C HIS A 21 0.46 22.05 1.24
N ARG A 22 1.39 21.14 1.59
CA ARG A 22 1.45 20.47 2.91
C ARG A 22 0.11 19.85 3.30
N SER A 23 -0.57 19.25 2.32
CA SER A 23 -1.82 18.54 2.53
C SER A 23 -1.67 17.44 3.55
N THR A 24 -2.80 17.01 4.10
CA THR A 24 -2.83 15.94 5.10
C THR A 24 -2.45 14.60 4.47
N LEU A 25 -1.92 13.69 5.29
CA LEU A 25 -1.66 12.31 4.87
C LEU A 25 -2.93 11.64 4.31
N ARG A 26 -4.10 11.95 4.88
CA ARG A 26 -5.39 11.42 4.43
C ARG A 26 -5.69 11.81 2.98
N GLU A 27 -5.43 13.06 2.59
CA GLU A 27 -5.65 13.54 1.22
C GLU A 27 -4.69 12.86 0.24
N MET A 28 -3.41 12.72 0.61
CA MET A 28 -2.40 12.01 -0.18
C MET A 28 -2.78 10.53 -0.36
N GLN A 29 -3.22 9.85 0.71
CA GLN A 29 -3.70 8.47 0.67
C GLN A 29 -4.94 8.31 -0.21
N GLN A 30 -5.87 9.27 -0.17
CA GLN A 30 -7.04 9.25 -1.06
C GLN A 30 -6.63 9.39 -2.52
N LEU A 31 -5.69 10.27 -2.84
CA LEU A 31 -5.16 10.41 -4.20
C LEU A 31 -4.49 9.10 -4.65
N ALA A 32 -3.64 8.51 -3.80
CA ALA A 32 -2.99 7.23 -4.07
C ALA A 32 -3.99 6.10 -4.36
N ARG A 33 -5.05 5.99 -3.55
CA ARG A 33 -6.14 5.02 -3.77
C ARG A 33 -6.84 5.26 -5.12
N ARG A 34 -7.13 6.51 -5.47
CA ARG A 34 -7.73 6.85 -6.78
C ARG A 34 -6.81 6.52 -7.96
N GLN A 35 -5.50 6.64 -7.77
CA GLN A 35 -4.49 6.32 -8.78
C GLN A 35 -4.16 4.81 -8.85
N GLY A 36 -4.83 3.98 -8.05
CA GLY A 36 -4.66 2.53 -8.09
C GLY A 36 -3.35 2.04 -7.50
N VAL A 37 -2.76 2.78 -6.55
CA VAL A 37 -1.59 2.31 -5.80
C VAL A 37 -1.94 1.02 -5.07
N VAL A 38 -1.15 -0.03 -5.30
CA VAL A 38 -1.27 -1.31 -4.62
C VAL A 38 -0.68 -1.15 -3.22
N THR A 39 -1.52 -1.41 -2.21
CA THR A 39 -1.09 -1.29 -0.81
C THR A 39 -0.20 -2.46 -0.40
N LEU A 40 0.54 -2.32 0.71
CA LEU A 40 1.28 -3.46 1.29
C LEU A 40 0.36 -4.66 1.59
N ALA A 41 -0.87 -4.40 2.05
CA ALA A 41 -1.85 -5.44 2.31
C ALA A 41 -2.29 -6.15 1.03
N ASP A 42 -2.47 -5.42 -0.07
CA ASP A 42 -2.80 -5.99 -1.38
C ASP A 42 -1.68 -6.87 -1.93
N ASP A 43 -0.43 -6.36 -1.92
CA ASP A 43 0.72 -7.13 -2.41
C ASP A 43 0.96 -8.37 -1.54
N GLY A 44 0.79 -8.24 -0.21
CA GLY A 44 0.85 -9.35 0.72
C GLY A 44 -0.21 -10.40 0.44
N LEU A 45 -1.47 -10.00 0.30
CA LEU A 45 -2.58 -10.93 0.01
C LEU A 45 -2.39 -11.62 -1.34
N ARG A 46 -1.92 -10.90 -2.35
CA ARG A 46 -1.59 -11.48 -3.66
C ARG A 46 -0.55 -12.61 -3.53
N ARG A 47 0.48 -12.42 -2.70
CA ARG A 47 1.52 -13.44 -2.43
C ARG A 47 1.01 -14.62 -1.60
N VAL A 48 -0.01 -14.42 -0.79
CA VAL A 48 -0.71 -15.53 -0.12
C VAL A 48 -1.48 -16.34 -1.15
N LEU A 49 -2.20 -15.67 -2.06
CA LEU A 49 -2.98 -16.31 -3.11
C LEU A 49 -2.12 -17.08 -4.13
N ASP A 50 -0.91 -16.59 -4.43
CA ASP A 50 0.03 -17.29 -5.31
C ASP A 50 0.89 -18.37 -4.61
N GLY A 51 0.74 -18.52 -3.29
CA GLY A 51 1.42 -19.53 -2.48
C GLY A 51 2.86 -19.19 -2.07
N SER A 52 3.33 -17.96 -2.32
CA SER A 52 4.69 -17.54 -1.94
C SER A 52 4.87 -17.27 -0.44
N THR A 53 3.78 -17.05 0.30
CA THR A 53 3.80 -16.81 1.77
C THR A 53 2.46 -17.17 2.40
N SER A 54 2.37 -17.14 3.73
CA SER A 54 1.16 -17.44 4.50
C SER A 54 0.45 -16.18 5.00
N LEU A 55 -0.85 -16.28 5.26
CA LEU A 55 -1.62 -15.19 5.88
C LEU A 55 -1.06 -14.80 7.26
N GLU A 56 -0.56 -15.79 8.02
CA GLU A 56 0.07 -15.57 9.32
C GLU A 56 1.37 -14.76 9.20
N GLU A 57 2.19 -15.02 8.18
CA GLU A 57 3.40 -14.25 7.90
C GLU A 57 3.08 -12.79 7.56
N ILE A 58 2.08 -12.55 6.70
CA ILE A 58 1.66 -11.20 6.33
C ILE A 58 1.06 -10.44 7.51
N GLY A 59 0.21 -11.09 8.32
CA GLY A 59 -0.43 -10.47 9.48
C GLY A 59 0.54 -10.02 10.57
N ARG A 60 1.79 -10.51 10.58
CA ARG A 60 2.84 -10.04 11.49
C ARG A 60 3.50 -8.73 11.05
N VAL A 61 3.34 -8.32 9.79
CA VAL A 61 4.07 -7.18 9.20
C VAL A 61 3.16 -6.10 8.64
N VAL A 62 1.88 -6.42 8.37
CA VAL A 62 0.90 -5.48 7.84
C VAL A 62 -0.41 -5.60 8.62
N ASP A 63 -1.05 -4.47 8.92
CA ASP A 63 -2.41 -4.46 9.46
C ASP A 63 -3.41 -4.80 8.34
N LEU A 64 -4.09 -5.93 8.49
CA LEU A 64 -5.10 -6.41 7.55
C LEU A 64 -6.52 -5.94 7.91
N THR A 65 -6.70 -5.31 9.07
CA THR A 65 -8.01 -4.89 9.59
C THR A 65 -8.44 -3.51 9.11
N ASP A 66 -7.51 -2.69 8.59
CA ASP A 66 -7.76 -1.33 8.07
C ASP A 66 -8.70 -1.28 6.83
N ARG A 67 -9.25 -2.44 6.45
CA ARG A 67 -10.17 -2.66 5.33
C ARG A 67 -11.53 -3.22 5.72
N MET A 68 -11.72 -3.63 6.98
CA MET A 68 -13.00 -4.11 7.54
C MET A 68 -13.77 -2.96 8.17
#